data_AF-A0A062HQM8-F1
#
_entry.id   AF-A0A062HQM8-F1
#
_cell.length_a   1.000
_cell.length_b   1.000
_cell.length_c   1.000
_cell.angle_alpha   90.00
_cell.angle_beta   90.00
_cell.angle_gamma   90.00
#
_symmetry.space_group_name_H-M   'P 1'
#
loop_
_entity.id
_entity.type
_entity.pdbx_description
1 polymer ?
#
loop_
_entity_poly.entity_id
_entity_poly.type
_entity_poly.pdbx_seq_one_letter_code
_entity_poly.pdbx_strand_id
1 'polypeptide(L)'
;DSTLVDTDQPGSHNATIKMAGTDQLFKIDDESVEKLSFAVTLSDLNLQGARSSNTILEGGLIYNHEQLTIRNSRLINGYATRGGAIYNAGNLSNTPNTAGTVTLVNNLIQNNKAAEGGVLYSGIPLYFITQSVIRDNEVTTADNALFYTQTKFSDESTGGYLTSRAIGISNSTVFHNKGGFIANVRDGMFVNNITMIKNDKGLFLEAPQGNASVSNSILVGNTINCQASSTDKAIIQSNLVISDCNRNATSKLPNILFPVNEKLIAGNNDEGICDVTEKDGLLCPFNTPKDSFLGFFKPRLLESYNTLADSLIINKGHLYSDASSVGLAGCEKFDQRGKRRSGYDELCDLGAIEYILNSEISPVGQDIRYGQVAKFSILGSLSESDLVTPATCKRLFGERSDGKDWQPGCLKIIQNKDTPISKGTLILDQSGNVTYTPNGNWHGADIFSIQVVTSVTRFNEGVDFQYISISTTISQAPLSGIEDKSVSTGGGGSIGGGFLLSLFSLIALRRLKS
;
A
#
# COMPACT_ATOMS: atom_id res chain seq x y z
N ASP A 1 -10.59 -31.60 -11.77
CA ASP A 1 -9.72 -30.53 -11.24
C ASP A 1 -9.88 -29.25 -12.03
N SER A 2 -10.81 -28.39 -11.59
CA SER A 2 -10.78 -26.98 -11.96
C SER A 2 -9.70 -26.32 -11.10
N THR A 3 -8.58 -25.96 -11.69
CA THR A 3 -7.58 -25.11 -11.06
C THR A 3 -8.25 -23.78 -10.72
N LEU A 4 -8.53 -23.56 -9.44
CA LEU A 4 -8.85 -22.24 -8.90
C LEU A 4 -7.59 -21.40 -9.13
N VAL A 5 -7.62 -20.54 -10.14
CA VAL A 5 -6.62 -19.49 -10.29
C VAL A 5 -7.07 -18.40 -9.31
N ASP A 6 -6.45 -18.38 -8.14
CA ASP A 6 -6.62 -17.27 -7.20
C ASP A 6 -5.95 -16.03 -7.81
N THR A 7 -6.76 -15.03 -8.12
CA THR A 7 -6.29 -13.75 -8.68
C THR A 7 -5.98 -12.72 -7.60
N ASP A 8 -6.21 -13.05 -6.32
CA ASP A 8 -6.06 -12.11 -5.22
C ASP A 8 -4.58 -11.97 -4.80
N GLN A 9 -4.25 -10.86 -4.12
CA GLN A 9 -2.90 -10.65 -3.62
C GLN A 9 -2.51 -11.74 -2.61
N PRO A 10 -1.23 -12.16 -2.56
CA PRO A 10 -0.72 -13.03 -1.50
C PRO A 10 -1.12 -12.51 -0.12
N GLY A 11 -1.49 -13.39 0.81
CA GLY A 11 -2.00 -12.99 2.12
C GLY A 11 -3.54 -12.89 2.25
N SER A 12 -4.28 -12.89 1.13
CA SER A 12 -5.74 -12.68 1.16
C SER A 12 -6.52 -13.85 1.75
N HIS A 13 -6.05 -15.09 1.56
CA HIS A 13 -6.75 -16.32 1.95
C HIS A 13 -5.96 -17.22 2.92
N ASN A 14 -5.23 -16.60 3.87
CA ASN A 14 -4.33 -17.33 4.75
C ASN A 14 -5.04 -18.30 5.70
N ALA A 15 -4.42 -19.47 5.91
CA ALA A 15 -4.77 -20.37 7.01
C ALA A 15 -4.46 -19.70 8.35
N THR A 16 -5.28 -19.99 9.38
CA THR A 16 -5.11 -19.40 10.71
C THR A 16 -4.59 -20.42 11.71
N ILE A 17 -3.44 -20.13 12.32
CA ILE A 17 -2.90 -20.82 13.48
C ILE A 17 -3.23 -19.96 14.70
N LYS A 18 -4.07 -20.50 15.59
CA LYS A 18 -4.60 -19.78 16.74
C LYS A 18 -4.24 -20.51 18.03
N MET A 19 -3.80 -19.74 19.02
CA MET A 19 -3.56 -20.27 20.36
C MET A 19 -4.89 -20.62 21.02
N ALA A 20 -5.03 -21.87 21.45
CA ALA A 20 -6.15 -22.33 22.26
C ALA A 20 -5.90 -22.18 23.77
N GLY A 21 -4.62 -22.22 24.19
CA GLY A 21 -4.19 -22.08 25.58
C GLY A 21 -3.74 -20.65 25.93
N THR A 22 -2.79 -20.55 26.84
CA THR A 22 -2.23 -19.28 27.34
C THR A 22 -0.75 -19.11 27.01
N ASP A 23 -0.23 -19.89 26.05
CA ASP A 23 1.18 -19.92 25.67
C ASP A 23 1.40 -19.20 24.32
N GLN A 24 2.65 -19.08 23.88
CA GLN A 24 3.04 -18.64 22.55
C GLN A 24 2.80 -19.74 21.48
N LEU A 25 2.55 -19.34 20.23
CA LEU A 25 2.34 -20.29 19.13
C LEU A 25 3.60 -21.09 18.80
N PHE A 26 4.75 -20.44 18.84
CA PHE A 26 6.04 -21.03 18.48
C PHE A 26 7.14 -20.60 19.43
N LYS A 27 7.96 -21.56 19.85
CA LYS A 27 9.29 -21.33 20.42
C LYS A 27 10.32 -21.78 19.38
N ILE A 28 11.07 -20.84 18.83
CA ILE A 28 12.10 -21.07 17.81
C ILE A 28 13.46 -20.85 18.46
N ASP A 29 14.07 -21.95 18.91
CA ASP A 29 15.28 -21.96 19.73
C ASP A 29 15.88 -23.38 19.69
N ASP A 30 17.14 -23.53 19.30
CA ASP A 30 17.87 -24.81 19.44
C ASP A 30 18.51 -25.01 20.82
N GLU A 31 18.27 -24.07 21.74
CA GLU A 31 18.81 -23.99 23.10
C GLU A 31 20.35 -23.91 23.13
N SER A 32 20.95 -23.43 22.04
CA SER A 32 22.38 -23.20 21.90
C SER A 32 22.68 -21.75 21.53
N VAL A 33 23.69 -21.20 22.21
CA VAL A 33 24.28 -19.91 21.82
C VAL A 33 25.51 -20.10 20.94
N GLU A 34 26.12 -21.29 20.95
CA GLU A 34 27.39 -21.57 20.24
C GLU A 34 27.20 -22.08 18.81
N LYS A 35 26.05 -22.73 18.52
CA LYS A 35 25.74 -23.24 17.19
C LYS A 35 25.28 -22.12 16.27
N LEU A 36 25.57 -22.25 14.98
CA LEU A 36 25.04 -21.34 13.97
C LEU A 36 23.51 -21.39 13.97
N SER A 37 22.89 -20.21 13.91
CA SER A 37 21.44 -20.10 13.89
C SER A 37 20.83 -20.79 12.66
N PHE A 38 19.67 -21.42 12.85
CA PHE A 38 18.89 -21.98 11.74
C PHE A 38 17.81 -20.99 11.26
N ALA A 39 17.33 -21.21 10.03
CA ALA A 39 16.34 -20.32 9.41
C ALA A 39 14.93 -20.91 9.46
N VAL A 40 13.97 -20.12 9.91
CA VAL A 40 12.53 -20.41 9.89
C VAL A 40 11.81 -19.36 9.06
N THR A 41 11.01 -19.81 8.10
CA THR A 41 10.14 -18.94 7.29
C THR A 41 8.69 -19.31 7.48
N LEU A 42 7.87 -18.32 7.85
CA LEU A 42 6.42 -18.42 7.94
C LEU A 42 5.79 -17.54 6.85
N SER A 43 5.10 -18.14 5.89
CA SER A 43 4.52 -17.40 4.75
C SER A 43 3.03 -17.72 4.60
N ASP A 44 2.25 -16.70 4.30
CA ASP A 44 0.81 -16.82 3.99
C ASP A 44 0.00 -17.45 5.15
N LEU A 45 0.29 -17.01 6.38
CA LEU A 45 -0.34 -17.47 7.62
C LEU A 45 -1.00 -16.32 8.40
N ASN A 46 -2.06 -16.63 9.12
CA ASN A 46 -2.56 -15.78 10.19
C ASN A 46 -2.15 -16.38 11.53
N LEU A 47 -1.34 -15.66 12.29
CA LEU A 47 -0.87 -16.02 13.62
C LEU A 47 -1.69 -15.25 14.65
N GLN A 48 -2.51 -15.98 15.41
CA GLN A 48 -3.42 -15.38 16.37
C GLN A 48 -3.14 -15.85 17.81
N GLY A 49 -2.85 -14.88 18.69
CA GLY A 49 -2.59 -15.13 20.11
C GLY A 49 -3.84 -15.39 20.94
N ALA A 50 -3.62 -15.66 22.23
CA ALA A 50 -4.65 -16.08 23.19
C ALA A 50 -5.64 -14.98 23.62
N ARG A 51 -5.43 -13.71 23.23
CA ARG A 51 -6.28 -12.55 23.64
C ARG A 51 -6.41 -12.35 25.15
N SER A 52 -5.46 -12.82 25.95
CA SER A 52 -5.50 -12.75 27.42
C SER A 52 -4.21 -12.17 27.98
N SER A 53 -4.33 -11.26 28.95
CA SER A 53 -3.23 -10.55 29.63
C SER A 53 -2.56 -11.31 30.77
N ASN A 54 -2.97 -12.54 31.05
CA ASN A 54 -2.76 -13.16 32.37
C ASN A 54 -1.53 -14.06 32.49
N THR A 55 -0.60 -14.04 31.55
CA THR A 55 0.62 -14.86 31.60
C THR A 55 1.88 -14.03 31.38
N ILE A 56 2.88 -14.25 32.26
CA ILE A 56 4.24 -13.72 32.10
C ILE A 56 4.86 -14.47 30.92
N LEU A 57 4.66 -13.95 29.71
CA LEU A 57 5.18 -14.52 28.46
C LEU A 57 6.23 -13.59 27.84
N GLU A 58 7.14 -14.23 27.11
CA GLU A 58 8.08 -13.61 26.19
C GLU A 58 7.67 -14.01 24.77
N GLY A 59 7.07 -13.06 24.03
CA GLY A 59 6.55 -13.33 22.71
C GLY A 59 5.11 -13.82 22.76
N GLY A 60 4.14 -12.91 22.59
CA GLY A 60 2.72 -13.30 22.67
C GLY A 60 2.24 -14.16 21.49
N LEU A 61 3.03 -14.24 20.43
CA LEU A 61 2.89 -15.21 19.34
C LEU A 61 4.13 -16.08 19.20
N ILE A 62 5.33 -15.49 19.23
CA ILE A 62 6.57 -16.19 18.92
C ILE A 62 7.69 -15.76 19.87
N TYR A 63 8.37 -16.74 20.46
CA TYR A 63 9.73 -16.58 20.97
C TYR A 63 10.73 -17.01 19.91
N ASN A 64 11.71 -16.17 19.62
CA ASN A 64 12.74 -16.42 18.62
C ASN A 64 14.14 -16.19 19.20
N HIS A 65 15.05 -17.14 19.00
CA HIS A 65 16.50 -16.99 19.20
C HIS A 65 17.30 -17.21 17.90
N GLU A 66 16.59 -17.42 16.78
CA GLU A 66 17.13 -17.91 15.51
C GLU A 66 16.90 -16.89 14.38
N GLN A 67 17.02 -17.33 13.11
CA GLN A 67 16.66 -16.47 11.98
C GLN A 67 15.19 -16.65 11.60
N LEU A 68 14.36 -15.67 11.92
CA LEU A 68 12.92 -15.69 11.66
C LEU A 68 12.57 -14.75 10.51
N THR A 69 11.93 -15.29 9.48
CA THR A 69 11.30 -14.51 8.41
C THR A 69 9.81 -14.77 8.38
N ILE A 70 9.00 -13.71 8.38
CA ILE A 70 7.54 -13.82 8.24
C ILE A 70 7.08 -12.97 7.06
N ARG A 71 6.29 -13.55 6.16
CA ARG A 71 5.84 -12.89 4.93
C ARG A 71 4.36 -13.07 4.65
N ASN A 72 3.73 -12.07 4.05
CA ASN A 72 2.33 -12.13 3.58
C ASN A 72 1.36 -12.58 4.68
N SER A 73 1.62 -12.23 5.94
CA SER A 73 0.98 -12.84 7.10
C SER A 73 0.31 -11.82 8.01
N ARG A 74 -0.55 -12.31 8.90
CA ARG A 74 -1.17 -11.50 9.96
C ARG A 74 -0.59 -11.91 11.31
N LEU A 75 -0.07 -10.95 12.08
CA LEU A 75 0.38 -11.14 13.45
C LEU A 75 -0.59 -10.39 14.34
N ILE A 76 -1.56 -11.12 14.92
CA ILE A 76 -2.70 -10.49 15.56
C ILE A 76 -2.96 -10.98 16.97
N ASN A 77 -3.35 -10.04 17.84
CA ASN A 77 -3.82 -10.35 19.19
C ASN A 77 -2.81 -11.14 20.04
N GLY A 78 -1.52 -10.87 19.88
CA GLY A 78 -0.48 -11.36 20.79
C GLY A 78 -0.42 -10.51 22.07
N TYR A 79 -0.28 -11.17 23.22
CA TYR A 79 -0.22 -10.52 24.54
C TYR A 79 0.97 -11.11 25.30
N ALA A 80 1.85 -10.26 25.82
CA ALA A 80 3.04 -10.68 26.55
C ALA A 80 3.51 -9.62 27.54
N THR A 81 4.48 -9.97 28.41
CA THR A 81 5.21 -8.95 29.17
C THR A 81 6.22 -8.25 28.26
N ARG A 82 6.94 -9.03 27.45
CA ARG A 82 7.90 -8.53 26.46
C ARG A 82 7.60 -9.11 25.09
N GLY A 83 7.47 -8.26 24.08
CA GLY A 83 7.23 -8.69 22.72
C GLY A 83 5.80 -9.17 22.51
N GLY A 84 4.86 -8.23 22.36
CA GLY A 84 3.43 -8.56 22.26
C GLY A 84 3.15 -9.55 21.12
N ALA A 85 3.82 -9.40 19.98
CA ALA A 85 3.85 -10.43 18.95
C ALA A 85 5.09 -11.32 19.06
N ILE A 86 6.29 -10.71 19.07
CA ILE A 86 7.56 -11.42 18.96
C ILE A 86 8.50 -10.99 20.07
N TYR A 87 9.08 -11.97 20.76
CA TYR A 87 10.28 -11.76 21.55
C TYR A 87 11.48 -12.31 20.79
N ASN A 88 12.44 -11.45 20.47
CA ASN A 88 13.68 -11.78 19.78
C ASN A 88 14.85 -11.74 20.76
N ALA A 89 15.27 -12.94 21.18
CA ALA A 89 16.37 -13.17 22.11
C ALA A 89 17.73 -13.01 21.41
N GLY A 90 18.76 -12.76 22.22
CA GLY A 90 20.15 -12.67 21.77
C GLY A 90 20.86 -11.42 22.27
N ASN A 91 22.12 -11.57 22.63
CA ASN A 91 23.01 -10.47 22.98
C ASN A 91 24.36 -10.69 22.28
N LEU A 92 24.89 -9.65 21.63
CA LEU A 92 26.25 -9.64 21.12
C LEU A 92 27.19 -9.31 22.29
N SER A 93 27.46 -10.29 23.15
CA SER A 93 28.71 -10.27 23.92
C SER A 93 29.81 -10.85 23.03
N ASN A 94 31.04 -10.36 23.16
CA ASN A 94 32.24 -10.71 22.36
C ASN A 94 32.69 -12.19 22.44
N THR A 95 31.75 -13.11 22.31
CA THR A 95 31.80 -14.57 22.46
C THR A 95 30.95 -15.16 21.34
N PRO A 96 31.06 -16.47 21.05
CA PRO A 96 30.20 -17.13 20.05
C PRO A 96 28.78 -17.28 20.63
N ASN A 97 28.07 -16.17 20.81
CA ASN A 97 26.65 -16.15 21.11
C ASN A 97 25.91 -15.72 19.84
N THR A 98 25.13 -16.62 19.27
CA THR A 98 24.17 -16.28 18.24
C THR A 98 23.11 -15.34 18.80
N ALA A 99 22.60 -14.47 17.94
CA ALA A 99 21.51 -13.58 18.26
C ALA A 99 20.41 -13.75 17.22
N GLY A 100 19.17 -13.75 17.70
CA GLY A 100 18.01 -13.88 16.84
C GLY A 100 17.90 -12.70 15.89
N THR A 101 17.43 -12.97 14.67
CA THR A 101 17.10 -11.95 13.68
C THR A 101 15.65 -12.09 13.27
N VAL A 102 14.97 -10.96 13.05
CA VAL A 102 13.57 -10.95 12.61
C VAL A 102 13.40 -10.13 11.36
N THR A 103 12.88 -10.74 10.30
CA THR A 103 12.51 -10.05 9.06
C THR A 103 11.01 -10.18 8.81
N LEU A 104 10.29 -9.07 8.76
CA LEU A 104 8.86 -9.01 8.49
C LEU A 104 8.63 -8.32 7.13
N VAL A 105 8.08 -9.03 6.16
CA VAL A 105 7.80 -8.50 4.82
C VAL A 105 6.32 -8.63 4.50
N ASN A 106 5.65 -7.54 4.13
CA ASN A 106 4.25 -7.60 3.69
C ASN A 106 3.36 -8.25 4.76
N ASN A 107 3.33 -7.70 5.98
CA ASN A 107 2.52 -8.24 7.08
C ASN A 107 1.52 -7.21 7.62
N LEU A 108 0.38 -7.69 8.11
CA LEU A 108 -0.51 -6.93 8.97
C LEU A 108 -0.17 -7.26 10.42
N ILE A 109 0.24 -6.26 11.19
CA ILE A 109 0.64 -6.39 12.58
C ILE A 109 -0.35 -5.58 13.42
N GLN A 110 -1.27 -6.25 14.09
CA GLN A 110 -2.44 -5.60 14.66
C GLN A 110 -2.87 -6.12 16.04
N ASN A 111 -3.29 -5.21 16.92
CA ASN A 111 -3.85 -5.53 18.24
C ASN A 111 -2.90 -6.34 19.13
N ASN A 112 -1.58 -6.19 18.96
CA ASN A 112 -0.60 -6.80 19.84
C ASN A 112 -0.33 -5.88 21.03
N LYS A 113 -0.11 -6.48 22.20
CA LYS A 113 0.04 -5.75 23.47
C LYS A 113 1.18 -6.32 24.31
N ALA A 114 2.03 -5.44 24.82
CA ALA A 114 3.00 -5.80 25.85
C ALA A 114 3.37 -4.63 26.76
N ALA A 115 4.00 -4.95 27.88
CA ALA A 115 4.63 -3.92 28.71
C ALA A 115 5.80 -3.29 27.96
N GLU A 116 6.66 -4.10 27.36
CA GLU A 116 7.80 -3.65 26.56
C GLU A 116 7.79 -4.32 25.19
N GLY A 117 8.00 -3.55 24.11
CA GLY A 117 7.92 -4.10 22.76
C GLY A 117 6.50 -4.57 22.42
N GLY A 118 5.54 -3.64 22.33
CA GLY A 118 4.12 -3.96 22.07
C GLY A 118 3.89 -4.84 20.83
N VAL A 119 4.81 -4.78 19.86
CA VAL A 119 4.90 -5.71 18.75
C VAL A 119 6.11 -6.61 18.94
N LEU A 120 7.31 -6.03 18.97
CA LEU A 120 8.57 -6.75 18.97
C LEU A 120 9.46 -6.21 20.08
N TYR A 121 9.92 -7.11 20.95
CA TYR A 121 11.00 -6.85 21.86
C TYR A 121 12.25 -7.56 21.35
N SER A 122 13.35 -6.84 21.22
CA SER A 122 14.63 -7.40 20.77
C SER A 122 15.74 -7.10 21.76
N GLY A 123 16.55 -8.10 22.08
CA GLY A 123 17.74 -7.91 22.94
C GLY A 123 18.74 -6.92 22.35
N ILE A 124 18.91 -6.95 21.03
CA ILE A 124 19.75 -6.07 20.21
C ILE A 124 18.99 -5.67 18.92
N PRO A 125 19.38 -4.62 18.17
CA PRO A 125 18.57 -4.08 17.08
C PRO A 125 18.64 -4.90 15.78
N LEU A 126 18.51 -6.22 15.83
CA LEU A 126 18.52 -7.12 14.67
C LEU A 126 17.11 -7.45 14.16
N TYR A 127 16.42 -6.44 13.65
CA TYR A 127 15.15 -6.64 12.96
C TYR A 127 15.01 -5.76 11.72
N PHE A 128 14.25 -6.22 10.75
CA PHE A 128 13.87 -5.46 9.57
C PHE A 128 12.39 -5.65 9.25
N ILE A 129 11.64 -4.54 9.14
CA ILE A 129 10.23 -4.55 8.74
C ILE A 129 10.08 -3.80 7.43
N THR A 130 9.42 -4.40 6.45
CA THR A 130 9.10 -3.72 5.20
C THR A 130 7.73 -4.09 4.66
N GLN A 131 7.15 -3.19 3.85
CA GLN A 131 5.87 -3.41 3.16
C GLN A 131 4.71 -3.75 4.09
N SER A 132 4.77 -3.35 5.36
CA SER A 132 3.85 -3.83 6.39
C SER A 132 2.90 -2.74 6.87
N VAL A 133 1.76 -3.15 7.42
CA VAL A 133 0.82 -2.26 8.13
C VAL A 133 0.90 -2.56 9.61
N ILE A 134 1.26 -1.56 10.40
CA ILE A 134 1.39 -1.65 11.85
C ILE A 134 0.32 -0.76 12.50
N ARG A 135 -0.72 -1.38 13.03
CA ARG A 135 -1.87 -0.63 13.55
C ARG A 135 -2.46 -1.19 14.84
N ASP A 136 -3.06 -0.32 15.63
CA ASP A 136 -3.81 -0.69 16.84
C ASP A 136 -3.01 -1.50 17.88
N ASN A 137 -1.68 -1.43 17.88
CA ASN A 137 -0.85 -2.09 18.89
C ASN A 137 -0.66 -1.19 20.12
N GLU A 138 -0.39 -1.80 21.27
CA GLU A 138 -0.32 -1.10 22.55
C GLU A 138 0.95 -1.46 23.34
N VAL A 139 1.58 -0.43 23.89
CA VAL A 139 2.63 -0.53 24.89
C VAL A 139 2.10 0.01 26.20
N THR A 140 2.26 -0.73 27.30
CA THR A 140 1.72 -0.28 28.61
C THR A 140 2.76 0.38 29.50
N THR A 141 4.05 0.12 29.31
CA THR A 141 5.11 0.81 30.05
C THR A 141 5.41 2.15 29.41
N ALA A 142 5.35 3.22 30.20
CA ALA A 142 5.64 4.57 29.73
C ALA A 142 7.03 4.65 29.07
N ASP A 143 7.11 5.43 28.00
CA ASP A 143 8.35 5.72 27.25
C ASP A 143 9.05 4.49 26.64
N ASN A 144 8.36 3.34 26.56
CA ASN A 144 8.79 2.18 25.78
C ASN A 144 8.27 2.29 24.32
N ALA A 145 8.53 1.29 23.49
CA ALA A 145 8.21 1.30 22.06
C ALA A 145 7.51 0.02 21.58
N LEU A 146 6.82 0.08 20.43
CA LEU A 146 6.27 -1.11 19.78
C LEU A 146 7.38 -2.05 19.31
N PHE A 147 8.37 -1.49 18.61
CA PHE A 147 9.60 -2.14 18.21
C PHE A 147 10.70 -1.66 19.14
N TYR A 148 10.94 -2.42 20.21
CA TYR A 148 11.84 -2.05 21.27
C TYR A 148 13.15 -2.83 21.20
N THR A 149 14.25 -2.11 21.33
CA THR A 149 15.61 -2.66 21.41
C THR A 149 16.20 -2.38 22.79
N GLN A 150 16.57 -3.43 23.51
CA GLN A 150 17.09 -3.31 24.87
C GLN A 150 18.51 -2.75 24.89
N THR A 151 19.41 -3.39 24.14
CA THR A 151 20.85 -3.11 24.16
C THR A 151 21.26 -2.34 22.91
N LYS A 152 22.11 -1.32 23.07
CA LYS A 152 22.75 -0.59 21.96
C LYS A 152 23.92 -1.41 21.41
N PHE A 153 24.26 -1.26 20.13
CA PHE A 153 25.58 -1.71 19.67
C PHE A 153 26.68 -0.95 20.41
N SER A 154 27.73 -1.66 20.82
CA SER A 154 28.89 -1.10 21.51
C SER A 154 30.14 -1.00 20.63
N ASP A 155 30.06 -1.43 19.37
CA ASP A 155 31.21 -1.57 18.48
C ASP A 155 31.20 -0.61 17.28
N GLU A 156 32.37 -0.50 16.63
CA GLU A 156 32.62 0.34 15.46
C GLU A 156 31.98 -0.22 14.17
N SER A 157 31.49 -1.47 14.17
CA SER A 157 30.88 -2.11 12.99
C SER A 157 29.45 -1.62 12.69
N THR A 158 28.86 -0.87 13.63
CA THR A 158 27.52 -0.31 13.57
C THR A 158 27.22 0.49 12.28
N GLY A 159 28.21 1.17 11.71
CA GLY A 159 28.05 1.90 10.43
C GLY A 159 27.79 1.00 9.21
N GLY A 160 28.24 -0.26 9.25
CA GLY A 160 28.02 -1.24 8.19
C GLY A 160 26.55 -1.66 8.08
N TYR A 161 25.83 -1.73 9.20
CA TYR A 161 24.39 -2.03 9.22
C TYR A 161 23.55 -0.93 8.59
N LEU A 162 23.92 0.33 8.84
CA LEU A 162 23.25 1.48 8.22
C LEU A 162 23.48 1.48 6.71
N THR A 163 24.71 1.27 6.27
CA THR A 163 25.08 1.26 4.85
C THR A 163 24.40 0.11 4.09
N SER A 164 24.33 -1.06 4.71
CA SER A 164 23.63 -2.24 4.15
C SER A 164 22.11 -2.18 4.29
N ARG A 165 21.58 -1.24 5.08
CA ARG A 165 20.15 -1.08 5.37
C ARG A 165 19.52 -2.40 5.83
N ALA A 166 20.23 -3.09 6.72
CA ALA A 166 19.86 -4.43 7.17
C ALA A 166 18.90 -4.43 8.36
N ILE A 167 18.79 -3.30 9.08
CA ILE A 167 17.99 -3.19 10.30
C ILE A 167 17.18 -1.89 10.32
N GLY A 168 15.90 -1.96 10.63
CA GLY A 168 15.03 -0.80 10.57
C GLY A 168 13.62 -1.07 10.05
N ILE A 169 13.00 0.00 9.54
CA ILE A 169 11.62 -0.04 9.02
C ILE A 169 11.57 0.68 7.68
N SER A 170 10.98 0.06 6.66
CA SER A 170 10.75 0.73 5.38
C SER A 170 9.40 0.45 4.75
N ASN A 171 8.95 1.28 3.80
CA ASN A 171 7.74 1.05 2.98
C ASN A 171 6.50 0.62 3.79
N SER A 172 6.31 1.18 4.98
CA SER A 172 5.31 0.68 5.92
C SER A 172 4.41 1.80 6.41
N THR A 173 3.13 1.49 6.57
CA THR A 173 2.14 2.38 7.17
C THR A 173 2.00 2.06 8.66
N VAL A 174 2.07 3.09 9.50
CA VAL A 174 2.04 2.97 10.96
C VAL A 174 1.04 3.98 11.54
N PHE A 175 -0.07 3.50 12.12
CA PHE A 175 -1.10 4.38 12.66
C PHE A 175 -1.93 3.76 13.79
N HIS A 176 -2.61 4.59 14.59
CA HIS A 176 -3.49 4.19 15.70
C HIS A 176 -2.83 3.36 16.81
N ASN A 177 -1.50 3.34 16.89
CA ASN A 177 -0.80 2.66 17.97
C ASN A 177 -0.73 3.54 19.24
N LYS A 178 -0.76 2.90 20.43
CA LYS A 178 -1.01 3.57 21.71
C LYS A 178 0.06 3.30 22.78
N GLY A 179 0.22 4.24 23.69
CA GLY A 179 0.93 4.10 24.97
C GLY A 179 2.45 4.25 24.91
N GLY A 180 3.06 4.20 23.73
CA GLY A 180 4.51 4.31 23.55
C GLY A 180 4.91 4.80 22.17
N PHE A 181 6.23 4.86 21.96
CA PHE A 181 6.84 5.15 20.66
C PHE A 181 6.63 3.99 19.68
N ILE A 182 6.74 4.25 18.39
CA ILE A 182 6.80 3.19 17.39
C ILE A 182 8.11 2.43 17.49
N ALA A 183 9.24 3.12 17.55
CA ALA A 183 10.55 2.50 17.67
C ALA A 183 11.52 3.39 18.45
N ASN A 184 12.44 2.75 19.20
CA ASN A 184 13.64 3.42 19.68
C ASN A 184 14.78 3.24 18.67
N VAL A 185 15.02 4.27 17.87
CA VAL A 185 15.99 4.28 16.78
C VAL A 185 17.40 4.38 17.36
N ARG A 186 18.17 3.31 17.22
CA ARG A 186 19.56 3.17 17.65
C ARG A 186 20.52 3.40 16.47
N ASP A 187 21.80 3.59 16.79
CA ASP A 187 22.86 3.46 15.79
C ASP A 187 22.75 2.11 15.04
N GLY A 188 23.02 2.13 13.74
CA GLY A 188 22.88 1.04 12.77
C GLY A 188 21.52 1.00 12.08
N MET A 189 20.49 1.65 12.63
CA MET A 189 19.12 1.57 12.13
C MET A 189 18.77 2.65 11.10
N PHE A 190 17.93 2.27 10.13
CA PHE A 190 17.30 3.23 9.22
C PHE A 190 15.78 3.18 9.31
N VAL A 191 15.15 4.30 8.99
CA VAL A 191 13.71 4.41 8.76
C VAL A 191 13.52 5.10 7.42
N ASN A 192 12.85 4.48 6.46
CA ASN A 192 12.75 5.06 5.12
C ASN A 192 11.45 4.78 4.39
N ASN A 193 10.89 5.77 3.71
CA ASN A 193 9.63 5.65 2.97
C ASN A 193 8.49 5.07 3.84
N ILE A 194 8.27 5.60 5.05
CA ILE A 194 7.16 5.19 5.91
C ILE A 194 6.11 6.30 6.06
N THR A 195 4.86 5.91 6.25
CA THR A 195 3.78 6.83 6.65
C THR A 195 3.44 6.56 8.11
N MET A 196 3.89 7.42 9.04
CA MET A 196 3.68 7.28 10.48
C MET A 196 2.85 8.44 11.02
N ILE A 197 1.56 8.20 11.20
CA ILE A 197 0.58 9.24 11.53
C ILE A 197 -0.43 8.72 12.56
N LYS A 198 -1.08 9.61 13.32
CA LYS A 198 -2.18 9.24 14.24
C LYS A 198 -1.80 8.18 15.28
N ASN A 199 -0.54 8.14 15.69
CA ASN A 199 -0.09 7.35 16.83
C ASN A 199 0.01 8.25 18.08
N ASP A 200 0.07 7.62 19.25
CA ASP A 200 0.37 8.32 20.49
C ASP A 200 1.77 8.96 20.43
N LYS A 201 2.81 8.17 20.13
CA LYS A 201 4.17 8.70 19.90
C LYS A 201 4.80 8.07 18.66
N GLY A 202 5.63 8.84 17.97
CA GLY A 202 6.39 8.43 16.79
C GLY A 202 7.72 7.79 17.16
N LEU A 203 8.85 8.44 16.85
CA LEU A 203 10.18 7.87 17.04
C LEU A 203 10.85 8.38 18.32
N PHE A 204 11.50 7.48 19.06
CA PHE A 204 12.48 7.85 20.08
C PHE A 204 13.89 7.71 19.49
N LEU A 205 14.67 8.79 19.47
CA LEU A 205 15.97 8.86 18.81
C LEU A 205 17.10 8.73 19.82
N GLU A 206 17.94 7.71 19.64
CA GLU A 206 19.04 7.39 20.53
C GLU A 206 20.23 6.80 19.78
N ALA A 207 20.79 7.60 18.86
CA ALA A 207 21.96 7.24 18.03
C ALA A 207 23.17 8.15 18.32
N PRO A 208 23.88 7.98 19.45
CA PRO A 208 25.00 8.83 19.85
C PRO A 208 26.22 8.82 18.92
N GLN A 209 26.37 7.77 18.08
CA GLN A 209 27.43 7.72 17.08
C GLN A 209 27.05 8.43 15.77
N GLY A 210 25.79 8.83 15.61
CA GLY A 210 25.28 9.45 14.38
C GLY A 210 25.07 8.46 13.24
N ASN A 211 25.05 7.16 13.56
CA ASN A 211 24.90 6.07 12.60
C ASN A 211 23.43 5.64 12.49
N ALA A 212 22.47 6.56 12.49
CA ALA A 212 21.07 6.27 12.22
C ALA A 212 20.46 7.30 11.29
N SER A 213 19.57 6.86 10.40
CA SER A 213 18.92 7.75 9.43
C SER A 213 17.41 7.58 9.38
N VAL A 214 16.71 8.69 9.17
CA VAL A 214 15.28 8.73 8.91
C VAL A 214 15.06 9.54 7.64
N SER A 215 14.52 8.95 6.59
CA SER A 215 14.42 9.59 5.27
C SER A 215 13.12 9.29 4.51
N ASN A 216 12.77 10.15 3.56
CA ASN A 216 11.69 9.97 2.58
C ASN A 216 10.33 9.60 3.18
N SER A 217 10.05 10.03 4.42
CA SER A 217 8.90 9.58 5.21
C SER A 217 7.94 10.71 5.56
N ILE A 218 6.70 10.34 5.90
CA ILE A 218 5.68 11.25 6.47
C ILE A 218 5.59 10.95 7.96
N LEU A 219 6.02 11.90 8.81
CA LEU A 219 6.15 11.75 10.26
C LEU A 219 5.41 12.88 10.99
N VAL A 220 4.12 13.02 10.73
CA VAL A 220 3.29 14.12 11.25
C VAL A 220 1.95 13.62 11.77
N GLY A 221 1.31 14.40 12.63
CA GLY A 221 -0.02 14.08 13.14
C GLY A 221 -0.06 12.98 14.21
N ASN A 222 1.08 12.68 14.84
CA ASN A 222 1.15 11.93 16.10
C ASN A 222 1.03 12.91 17.30
N THR A 223 0.73 12.46 18.51
CA THR A 223 0.75 13.36 19.70
C THR A 223 2.16 13.90 19.93
N ILE A 224 3.17 13.05 19.74
CA ILE A 224 4.60 13.40 19.67
C ILE A 224 5.17 12.71 18.43
N ASN A 225 5.80 13.41 17.49
CA ASN A 225 6.33 12.77 16.28
C ASN A 225 7.75 12.25 16.50
N CYS A 226 8.61 13.04 17.14
CA CYS A 226 9.93 12.59 17.56
C CYS A 226 10.28 13.12 18.96
N GLN A 227 11.00 12.29 19.70
CA GLN A 227 11.69 12.68 20.92
C GLN A 227 13.11 12.15 20.85
N ALA A 228 14.08 12.94 21.30
CA ALA A 228 15.50 12.56 21.24
C ALA A 228 16.13 12.49 22.63
N SER A 229 17.03 11.53 22.84
CA SER A 229 17.96 11.55 23.96
C SER A 229 18.91 12.76 23.87
N SER A 230 19.50 13.16 24.99
CA SER A 230 20.45 14.29 25.03
C SER A 230 21.72 14.05 24.22
N THR A 231 22.06 12.79 23.93
CA THR A 231 23.25 12.40 23.18
C THR A 231 22.96 12.07 21.72
N ASP A 232 21.70 12.12 21.29
CA ASP A 232 21.29 11.68 19.96
C ASP A 232 21.92 12.51 18.83
N LYS A 233 22.35 11.83 17.78
CA LYS A 233 22.88 12.40 16.54
C LYS A 233 22.25 11.78 15.28
N ALA A 234 21.09 11.12 15.39
CA ALA A 234 20.39 10.58 14.24
C ALA A 234 20.14 11.66 13.17
N ILE A 235 20.28 11.30 11.90
CA ILE A 235 20.10 12.21 10.77
C ILE A 235 18.67 12.07 10.24
N ILE A 236 17.88 13.15 10.33
CA ILE A 236 16.49 13.18 9.85
C ILE A 236 16.41 14.15 8.68
N GLN A 237 16.17 13.65 7.47
CA GLN A 237 16.31 14.40 6.23
C GLN A 237 15.30 13.98 5.16
N SER A 238 14.92 14.87 4.25
CA SER A 238 13.97 14.57 3.17
C SER A 238 12.65 13.97 3.66
N ASN A 239 12.12 14.43 4.79
CA ASN A 239 10.84 13.96 5.33
C ASN A 239 9.82 15.10 5.36
N LEU A 240 8.54 14.76 5.44
CA LEU A 240 7.49 15.67 5.88
C LEU A 240 7.37 15.57 7.40
N VAL A 241 7.68 16.66 8.11
CA VAL A 241 7.82 16.69 9.58
C VAL A 241 7.27 17.98 10.18
N ILE A 242 7.19 18.03 11.51
CA ILE A 242 7.17 19.30 12.24
C ILE A 242 8.49 19.50 13.00
N SER A 243 8.59 20.56 13.82
CA SER A 243 9.83 20.98 14.47
C SER A 243 10.47 19.92 15.39
N ASP A 244 9.69 19.02 15.97
CA ASP A 244 10.19 17.98 16.91
C ASP A 244 11.07 16.93 16.20
N CYS A 245 10.74 16.58 14.96
CA CYS A 245 11.50 15.67 14.10
C CYS A 245 12.52 16.39 13.19
N ASN A 246 12.47 17.71 13.04
CA ASN A 246 13.40 18.42 12.14
C ASN A 246 14.80 18.57 12.76
N ARG A 247 15.63 17.53 12.67
CA ARG A 247 16.91 17.43 13.40
C ARG A 247 18.02 16.91 12.50
N ASN A 248 19.20 17.53 12.60
CA ASN A 248 20.44 17.09 11.94
C ASN A 248 20.33 16.89 10.41
N ALA A 249 19.34 17.50 9.75
CA ALA A 249 19.22 17.51 8.30
C ALA A 249 20.38 18.27 7.67
N THR A 250 20.92 17.78 6.56
CA THR A 250 21.89 18.55 5.77
C THR A 250 21.16 19.64 4.99
N SER A 251 21.84 20.74 4.67
CA SER A 251 21.26 21.82 3.83
C SER A 251 20.87 21.34 2.43
N LYS A 252 21.45 20.23 1.96
CA LYS A 252 21.17 19.63 0.65
C LYS A 252 19.93 18.73 0.65
N LEU A 253 19.57 18.18 1.80
CA LEU A 253 18.43 17.30 2.02
C LEU A 253 17.58 17.81 3.19
N PRO A 254 17.02 19.02 3.09
CA PRO A 254 16.19 19.56 4.16
C PRO A 254 14.92 18.71 4.33
N ASN A 255 14.34 18.74 5.53
CA ASN A 255 12.97 18.28 5.70
C ASN A 255 11.99 19.35 5.20
N ILE A 256 10.82 18.90 4.76
CA ILE A 256 9.66 19.73 4.49
C ILE A 256 8.89 19.91 5.80
N LEU A 257 8.69 21.16 6.22
CA LEU A 257 7.89 21.47 7.40
C LEU A 257 6.41 21.46 7.03
N PHE A 258 5.63 20.62 7.71
CA PHE A 258 4.20 20.52 7.53
C PHE A 258 3.51 21.83 7.97
N PRO A 259 2.79 22.52 7.06
CA PRO A 259 2.17 23.79 7.37
C PRO A 259 1.04 23.66 8.41
N VAL A 260 0.89 24.66 9.28
CA VAL A 260 -0.11 24.65 10.38
C VAL A 260 -1.55 24.54 9.88
N ASN A 261 -1.85 25.12 8.72
CA ASN A 261 -3.20 25.11 8.14
C ASN A 261 -3.42 23.97 7.14
N GLU A 262 -2.42 23.10 6.94
CA GLU A 262 -2.54 21.98 6.03
C GLU A 262 -3.31 20.84 6.69
N LYS A 263 -4.22 20.22 5.96
CA LYS A 263 -4.97 19.06 6.42
C LYS A 263 -4.22 17.80 5.98
N LEU A 264 -3.97 16.87 6.90
CA LEU A 264 -3.22 15.66 6.59
C LEU A 264 -4.07 14.61 5.85
N ILE A 265 -5.30 14.36 6.34
CA ILE A 265 -6.21 13.34 5.81
C ILE A 265 -7.51 14.03 5.36
N ALA A 266 -7.99 13.69 4.17
CA ALA A 266 -9.25 14.20 3.62
C ALA A 266 -10.46 13.77 4.47
N GLY A 267 -11.48 14.63 4.58
CA GLY A 267 -12.67 14.36 5.38
C GLY A 267 -12.43 14.43 6.90
N ASN A 268 -13.34 13.85 7.69
CA ASN A 268 -13.30 13.92 9.16
C ASN A 268 -12.86 12.60 9.82
N ASN A 269 -12.81 11.52 9.05
CA ASN A 269 -12.40 10.20 9.51
C ASN A 269 -11.03 9.87 8.90
N ASP A 270 -10.19 9.20 9.66
CA ASP A 270 -8.89 8.72 9.20
C ASP A 270 -8.96 7.31 8.57
N GLU A 271 -10.13 6.67 8.59
CA GLU A 271 -10.43 5.45 7.85
C GLU A 271 -11.72 5.60 7.01
N GLY A 272 -11.76 4.97 5.85
CA GLY A 272 -12.95 4.90 4.99
C GLY A 272 -12.73 5.30 3.54
N ILE A 273 -13.83 5.60 2.85
CA ILE A 273 -13.81 5.98 1.43
C ILE A 273 -13.27 7.39 1.30
N CYS A 274 -12.38 7.58 0.33
CA CYS A 274 -11.82 8.90 0.03
C CYS A 274 -12.88 9.83 -0.57
N ASP A 275 -13.16 10.94 0.12
CA ASP A 275 -13.93 12.03 -0.46
C ASP A 275 -13.03 12.86 -1.36
N VAL A 276 -13.09 12.56 -2.66
CA VAL A 276 -12.32 13.26 -3.69
C VAL A 276 -12.82 14.69 -3.95
N THR A 277 -13.99 15.09 -3.42
CA THR A 277 -14.51 16.46 -3.53
C THR A 277 -13.93 17.40 -2.46
N GLU A 278 -13.39 16.85 -1.38
CA GLU A 278 -12.74 17.61 -0.32
C GLU A 278 -11.52 18.35 -0.88
N LYS A 279 -11.40 19.64 -0.57
CA LYS A 279 -10.35 20.49 -1.15
C LYS A 279 -8.98 20.25 -0.54
N ASP A 280 -8.96 19.89 0.74
CA ASP A 280 -7.75 19.76 1.54
C ASP A 280 -7.55 18.28 1.96
N GLY A 281 -6.36 17.94 2.44
CA GLY A 281 -6.03 16.58 2.86
C GLY A 281 -5.02 15.94 1.93
N LEU A 282 -3.75 15.91 2.34
CA LEU A 282 -2.66 15.31 1.55
C LEU A 282 -2.88 13.82 1.24
N LEU A 283 -3.59 13.11 2.12
CA LEU A 283 -3.86 11.68 2.03
C LEU A 283 -5.37 11.42 2.01
N CYS A 284 -5.81 10.39 1.29
CA CYS A 284 -7.11 9.77 1.52
C CYS A 284 -7.12 9.07 2.88
N PRO A 285 -8.28 8.90 3.53
CA PRO A 285 -8.44 8.00 4.67
C PRO A 285 -7.90 6.60 4.37
N PHE A 286 -7.43 5.90 5.40
CA PHE A 286 -6.96 4.54 5.27
C PHE A 286 -8.08 3.65 4.76
N ASN A 287 -7.79 2.89 3.71
CA ASN A 287 -8.75 1.94 3.15
C ASN A 287 -8.04 0.66 2.72
N THR A 288 -8.67 -0.48 2.96
CA THR A 288 -8.23 -1.78 2.46
C THR A 288 -9.02 -2.14 1.20
N PRO A 289 -8.37 -2.20 0.03
CA PRO A 289 -9.02 -2.66 -1.19
C PRO A 289 -9.58 -4.08 -1.04
N LYS A 290 -10.64 -4.41 -1.77
CA LYS A 290 -11.33 -5.71 -1.67
C LYS A 290 -10.40 -6.91 -1.91
N ASP A 291 -9.49 -6.79 -2.87
CA ASP A 291 -8.61 -7.88 -3.32
C ASP A 291 -7.20 -7.79 -2.70
N SER A 292 -7.09 -7.11 -1.56
CA SER A 292 -5.85 -6.97 -0.79
C SER A 292 -6.14 -7.13 0.70
N PHE A 293 -5.18 -7.67 1.45
CA PHE A 293 -5.29 -7.73 2.90
C PHE A 293 -4.62 -6.56 3.64
N LEU A 294 -3.79 -5.77 2.95
CA LEU A 294 -3.18 -4.56 3.49
C LEU A 294 -3.85 -3.32 2.92
N GLY A 295 -4.37 -2.47 3.80
CA GLY A 295 -4.80 -1.14 3.43
C GLY A 295 -3.65 -0.14 3.38
N PHE A 296 -3.96 1.05 2.89
CA PHE A 296 -2.99 2.15 2.80
C PHE A 296 -3.68 3.51 2.77
N PHE A 297 -2.90 4.55 3.06
CA PHE A 297 -3.28 5.95 2.81
C PHE A 297 -2.88 6.31 1.38
N LYS A 298 -3.84 6.54 0.49
CA LYS A 298 -3.57 6.95 -0.90
C LYS A 298 -3.12 8.43 -0.94
N PRO A 299 -1.97 8.77 -1.54
CA PRO A 299 -1.59 10.17 -1.76
C PRO A 299 -2.57 10.91 -2.67
N ARG A 300 -2.78 12.20 -2.44
CA ARG A 300 -3.70 13.04 -3.22
C ARG A 300 -2.98 14.20 -3.91
N LEU A 301 -3.46 14.54 -5.10
CA LEU A 301 -3.10 15.76 -5.82
C LEU A 301 -4.23 16.79 -5.71
N LEU A 302 -4.09 17.70 -4.76
CA LEU A 302 -5.10 18.71 -4.45
C LEU A 302 -5.38 19.61 -5.64
N GLU A 303 -6.63 20.00 -5.85
CA GLU A 303 -7.01 20.89 -6.96
C GLU A 303 -6.51 22.33 -6.79
N SER A 304 -6.11 22.70 -5.57
CA SER A 304 -5.45 23.97 -5.27
C SER A 304 -4.04 24.07 -5.87
N TYR A 305 -3.41 22.94 -6.18
CA TYR A 305 -2.08 22.91 -6.80
C TYR A 305 -2.16 23.36 -8.26
N ASN A 306 -1.28 24.29 -8.63
CA ASN A 306 -1.09 24.80 -9.98
C ASN A 306 -0.05 23.97 -10.74
N THR A 307 0.93 23.41 -10.03
CA THR A 307 1.95 22.51 -10.59
C THR A 307 2.15 21.29 -9.69
N LEU A 308 2.78 20.24 -10.23
CA LEU A 308 3.16 19.07 -9.43
C LEU A 308 4.14 19.44 -8.30
N ALA A 309 4.97 20.47 -8.50
CA ALA A 309 5.91 20.95 -7.50
C ALA A 309 5.24 21.54 -6.26
N ASP A 310 3.95 21.92 -6.33
CA ASP A 310 3.20 22.45 -5.19
C ASP A 310 2.85 21.36 -4.17
N SER A 311 2.89 20.07 -4.57
CA SER A 311 2.67 18.95 -3.65
C SER A 311 3.67 18.97 -2.49
N LEU A 312 3.25 18.55 -1.30
CA LEU A 312 4.17 18.36 -0.17
C LEU A 312 4.75 16.95 -0.08
N ILE A 313 4.18 15.99 -0.82
CA ILE A 313 4.52 14.56 -0.68
C ILE A 313 4.81 13.87 -2.00
N ILE A 314 4.36 14.39 -3.14
CA ILE A 314 4.57 13.76 -4.46
C ILE A 314 5.80 14.36 -5.15
N ASN A 315 6.67 13.51 -5.68
CA ASN A 315 7.97 13.84 -6.30
C ASN A 315 8.82 14.74 -5.39
N LYS A 316 9.08 14.27 -4.17
CA LYS A 316 9.84 14.99 -3.14
C LYS A 316 11.05 14.26 -2.63
N GLY A 317 11.35 13.10 -3.19
CA GLY A 317 12.67 12.52 -3.06
C GLY A 317 13.69 13.48 -3.67
N HIS A 318 14.89 13.48 -3.10
CA HIS A 318 15.92 14.44 -3.46
C HIS A 318 17.22 13.69 -3.74
N LEU A 319 17.52 13.49 -5.03
CA LEU A 319 18.87 13.37 -5.58
C LEU A 319 18.96 14.29 -6.81
N TYR A 320 20.16 14.79 -7.13
CA TYR A 320 20.34 15.79 -8.18
C TYR A 320 20.66 15.11 -9.52
N SER A 321 20.29 15.76 -10.63
CA SER A 321 20.52 15.33 -12.02
C SER A 321 21.99 15.19 -12.42
N ASP A 322 22.94 15.47 -11.52
CA ASP A 322 24.38 15.30 -11.72
C ASP A 322 24.89 13.91 -11.32
N ALA A 323 23.97 12.98 -10.97
CA ALA A 323 24.26 11.62 -10.52
C ALA A 323 25.08 11.54 -9.23
N SER A 324 25.23 12.64 -8.49
CA SER A 324 25.83 12.61 -7.16
C SER A 324 24.80 12.16 -6.12
N SER A 325 25.12 11.08 -5.39
CA SER A 325 24.35 10.68 -4.22
C SER A 325 24.80 11.49 -3.03
N VAL A 326 24.01 12.49 -2.64
CA VAL A 326 24.17 13.15 -1.34
C VAL A 326 23.07 12.62 -0.46
N GLY A 327 23.38 11.72 0.48
CA GLY A 327 22.41 11.20 1.44
C GLY A 327 22.75 9.79 1.94
N LEU A 328 22.26 9.44 3.13
CA LEU A 328 22.43 8.11 3.73
C LEU A 328 21.36 7.10 3.30
N ALA A 329 20.34 7.54 2.54
CA ALA A 329 19.29 6.69 2.00
C ALA A 329 18.66 7.31 0.74
N GLY A 330 18.78 6.61 -0.39
CA GLY A 330 17.93 6.80 -1.57
C GLY A 330 16.55 6.14 -1.37
N CYS A 331 15.67 6.28 -2.36
CA CYS A 331 14.34 5.72 -2.26
C CYS A 331 14.32 4.21 -2.35
N GLU A 332 13.32 3.63 -1.68
CA GLU A 332 13.08 2.20 -1.80
C GLU A 332 12.65 1.84 -3.22
N LYS A 333 13.09 0.67 -3.70
CA LYS A 333 12.74 0.20 -5.04
C LYS A 333 11.25 -0.08 -5.24
N PHE A 334 10.57 -0.45 -4.16
CA PHE A 334 9.15 -0.80 -4.15
C PHE A 334 8.43 0.02 -3.07
N ASP A 335 7.15 0.29 -3.25
CA ASP A 335 6.28 0.85 -2.22
C ASP A 335 5.69 -0.24 -1.32
N GLN A 336 4.83 0.12 -0.36
CA GLN A 336 4.20 -0.84 0.55
C GLN A 336 3.41 -1.94 -0.17
N ARG A 337 2.84 -1.64 -1.34
CA ARG A 337 2.00 -2.55 -2.12
C ARG A 337 2.84 -3.51 -2.96
N GLY A 338 4.18 -3.43 -2.87
CA GLY A 338 5.10 -4.16 -3.73
C GLY A 338 5.15 -3.61 -5.16
N LYS A 339 4.56 -2.43 -5.43
CA LYS A 339 4.64 -1.79 -6.75
C LYS A 339 5.99 -1.08 -6.88
N ARG A 340 6.58 -1.11 -8.08
CA ARG A 340 7.84 -0.42 -8.32
C ARG A 340 7.64 1.09 -8.26
N ARG A 341 8.57 1.76 -7.57
CA ARG A 341 8.74 3.22 -7.71
C ARG A 341 9.38 3.53 -9.05
N SER A 342 9.33 4.80 -9.46
CA SER A 342 9.93 5.29 -10.71
C SER A 342 11.41 4.91 -10.87
N GLY A 343 12.12 4.68 -9.76
CA GLY A 343 13.54 4.35 -9.73
C GLY A 343 14.45 5.57 -9.86
N TYR A 344 13.85 6.76 -10.03
CA TYR A 344 14.50 8.06 -9.95
C TYR A 344 14.28 8.61 -8.54
N ASP A 345 15.36 8.74 -7.78
CA ASP A 345 15.28 9.19 -6.39
C ASP A 345 14.70 10.62 -6.28
N GLU A 346 14.83 11.44 -7.32
CA GLU A 346 14.22 12.78 -7.42
C GLU A 346 12.71 12.79 -7.66
N LEU A 347 12.15 11.68 -8.14
CA LEU A 347 10.72 11.52 -8.44
C LEU A 347 10.00 10.66 -7.41
N CYS A 348 10.64 10.40 -6.28
CA CYS A 348 10.09 9.52 -5.27
C CYS A 348 9.10 10.27 -4.37
N ASP A 349 8.03 9.59 -3.99
CA ASP A 349 7.05 10.16 -3.06
C ASP A 349 7.43 9.91 -1.60
N LEU A 350 7.15 10.91 -0.76
CA LEU A 350 7.28 10.75 0.69
C LEU A 350 6.23 9.77 1.21
N GLY A 351 6.67 8.90 2.10
CA GLY A 351 5.80 7.93 2.76
C GLY A 351 5.79 6.56 2.10
N ALA A 352 4.87 5.72 2.57
CA ALA A 352 4.81 4.30 2.26
C ALA A 352 4.31 3.98 0.85
N ILE A 353 3.61 4.91 0.20
CA ILE A 353 2.93 4.70 -1.08
C ILE A 353 3.50 5.64 -2.12
N GLU A 354 3.82 5.07 -3.28
CA GLU A 354 4.14 5.83 -4.49
C GLU A 354 2.86 6.10 -5.27
N TYR A 355 2.65 7.33 -5.73
CA TYR A 355 1.58 7.71 -6.62
C TYR A 355 1.92 7.28 -8.05
N ILE A 356 1.27 6.21 -8.51
CA ILE A 356 1.63 5.56 -9.79
C ILE A 356 0.64 5.93 -10.89
N LEU A 357 1.19 6.24 -12.07
CA LEU A 357 0.44 6.50 -13.29
C LEU A 357 0.75 5.47 -14.35
N ASN A 358 -0.28 4.72 -14.75
CA ASN A 358 -0.19 3.79 -15.87
C ASN A 358 -0.53 4.52 -17.17
N SER A 359 0.27 4.26 -18.21
CA SER A 359 0.01 4.77 -19.57
C SER A 359 -1.02 3.93 -20.34
N GLU A 360 -1.28 2.69 -19.92
CA GLU A 360 -2.26 1.82 -20.55
C GLU A 360 -3.68 2.12 -20.03
N ILE A 361 -4.56 2.53 -20.94
CA ILE A 361 -5.96 2.84 -20.66
C ILE A 361 -6.82 1.68 -21.14
N SER A 362 -7.38 0.90 -20.21
CA SER A 362 -8.29 -0.19 -20.55
C SER A 362 -9.62 0.34 -21.09
N PRO A 363 -10.21 -0.31 -22.11
CA PRO A 363 -11.55 0.03 -22.57
C PRO A 363 -12.60 -0.34 -21.52
N VAL A 364 -13.74 0.33 -21.57
CA VAL A 364 -14.89 0.13 -20.68
C VAL A 364 -16.17 -0.09 -21.47
N GLY A 365 -17.25 -0.45 -20.78
CA GLY A 365 -18.52 -0.68 -21.43
C GLY A 365 -19.33 -1.77 -20.76
N GLN A 366 -20.49 -2.07 -21.35
CA GLN A 366 -21.37 -3.10 -20.85
C GLN A 366 -22.33 -3.59 -21.95
N ASP A 367 -22.61 -4.89 -21.93
CA ASP A 367 -23.68 -5.50 -22.70
C ASP A 367 -25.01 -5.40 -21.93
N ILE A 368 -26.04 -4.91 -22.61
CA ILE A 368 -27.39 -4.67 -22.05
C ILE A 368 -28.50 -5.23 -22.96
N ARG A 369 -29.67 -5.41 -22.38
CA ARG A 369 -30.91 -5.79 -23.08
C ARG A 369 -31.81 -4.57 -23.32
N TYR A 370 -32.82 -4.74 -24.15
CA TYR A 370 -33.87 -3.72 -24.36
C TYR A 370 -34.48 -3.26 -23.03
N GLY A 371 -34.59 -1.95 -22.86
CA GLY A 371 -35.06 -1.31 -21.64
C GLY A 371 -34.07 -1.28 -20.46
N GLN A 372 -32.88 -1.86 -20.58
CA GLN A 372 -31.85 -1.79 -19.53
C GLN A 372 -30.98 -0.53 -19.64
N VAL A 373 -30.44 -0.11 -18.49
CA VAL A 373 -29.47 0.99 -18.35
C VAL A 373 -28.11 0.36 -18.05
N ALA A 374 -27.07 0.79 -18.77
CA ALA A 374 -25.71 0.34 -18.50
C ALA A 374 -25.12 1.11 -17.31
N LYS A 375 -24.45 0.40 -16.40
CA LYS A 375 -23.76 0.92 -15.22
C LYS A 375 -22.38 0.27 -15.10
N PHE A 376 -21.34 1.06 -15.29
CA PHE A 376 -19.94 0.61 -15.23
C PHE A 376 -19.07 1.71 -14.63
N SER A 377 -17.79 1.42 -14.35
CA SER A 377 -16.85 2.39 -13.78
C SER A 377 -15.68 2.65 -14.73
N ILE A 378 -15.20 3.89 -14.74
CA ILE A 378 -13.97 4.28 -15.46
C ILE A 378 -12.74 4.33 -14.55
N LEU A 379 -12.87 4.08 -13.24
CA LEU A 379 -11.76 4.23 -12.29
C LEU A 379 -10.54 3.37 -12.66
N GLY A 380 -10.76 2.14 -13.15
CA GLY A 380 -9.66 1.27 -13.60
C GLY A 380 -8.83 1.89 -14.73
N SER A 381 -9.43 2.77 -15.53
CA SER A 381 -8.79 3.49 -16.64
C SER A 381 -8.09 4.78 -16.19
N LEU A 382 -8.28 5.24 -14.94
CA LEU A 382 -7.66 6.46 -14.41
C LEU A 382 -6.34 6.20 -13.66
N SER A 383 -5.92 4.94 -13.54
CA SER A 383 -4.80 4.53 -12.70
C SER A 383 -5.00 5.00 -11.25
N GLU A 384 -4.10 5.79 -10.68
CA GLU A 384 -4.26 6.37 -9.33
C GLU A 384 -4.78 7.81 -9.33
N SER A 385 -5.08 8.36 -10.52
CA SER A 385 -5.63 9.72 -10.63
C SER A 385 -7.12 9.81 -10.33
N ASP A 386 -7.52 10.97 -9.81
CA ASP A 386 -8.91 11.28 -9.49
C ASP A 386 -9.49 12.18 -10.58
N LEU A 387 -10.80 12.13 -10.81
CA LEU A 387 -11.47 13.08 -11.68
C LEU A 387 -11.40 14.48 -11.07
N VAL A 388 -11.18 15.51 -11.89
CA VAL A 388 -11.33 16.89 -11.40
C VAL A 388 -12.80 17.25 -11.21
N THR A 389 -13.10 18.17 -10.30
CA THR A 389 -14.45 18.64 -10.02
C THR A 389 -15.00 19.53 -11.15
N PRO A 390 -16.33 19.66 -11.28
CA PRO A 390 -16.96 20.64 -12.17
C PRO A 390 -16.45 22.08 -11.99
N ALA A 391 -16.13 22.47 -10.74
CA ALA A 391 -15.59 23.79 -10.44
C ALA A 391 -14.19 23.98 -11.05
N THR A 392 -13.33 22.95 -10.98
CA THR A 392 -12.03 22.97 -11.64
C THR A 392 -12.16 22.97 -13.16
N CYS A 393 -13.13 22.26 -13.73
CA CYS A 393 -13.41 22.33 -15.17
C CYS A 393 -13.76 23.73 -15.64
N LYS A 394 -14.61 24.44 -14.88
CA LYS A 394 -14.94 25.84 -15.16
C LYS A 394 -13.73 26.76 -15.05
N ARG A 395 -12.82 26.50 -14.11
CA ARG A 395 -11.54 27.24 -14.00
C ARG A 395 -10.60 26.97 -15.19
N LEU A 396 -10.52 25.72 -15.65
CA LEU A 396 -9.61 25.32 -16.74
C LEU A 396 -10.11 25.76 -18.13
N PHE A 397 -11.42 25.65 -18.39
CA PHE A 397 -11.98 25.79 -19.73
C PHE A 397 -13.08 26.86 -19.85
N GLY A 398 -13.44 27.53 -18.77
CA GLY A 398 -14.56 28.47 -18.74
C GLY A 398 -15.92 27.77 -18.76
N GLU A 399 -16.96 28.50 -19.17
CA GLU A 399 -18.30 27.95 -19.33
C GLU A 399 -18.39 27.02 -20.54
N ARG A 400 -19.26 26.01 -20.46
CA ARG A 400 -19.51 25.15 -21.62
C ARG A 400 -20.26 25.91 -22.70
N SER A 401 -19.89 25.66 -23.95
CA SER A 401 -20.53 26.24 -25.14
C SER A 401 -21.99 25.83 -25.31
N ASP A 402 -22.41 24.70 -24.73
CA ASP A 402 -23.79 24.20 -24.75
C ASP A 402 -24.65 24.72 -23.59
N GLY A 403 -24.11 25.61 -22.74
CA GLY A 403 -24.81 26.22 -21.61
C GLY A 403 -25.16 25.28 -20.46
N LYS A 404 -24.66 24.03 -20.49
CA LYS A 404 -24.84 23.06 -19.39
C LYS A 404 -23.71 23.18 -18.36
N ASP A 405 -23.95 22.63 -17.18
CA ASP A 405 -22.90 22.48 -16.17
C ASP A 405 -21.85 21.44 -16.59
N TRP A 406 -20.62 21.64 -16.11
CA TRP A 406 -19.58 20.62 -16.24
C TRP A 406 -19.96 19.38 -15.41
N GLN A 407 -19.77 18.20 -16.00
CA GLN A 407 -19.72 16.96 -15.22
C GLN A 407 -18.29 16.72 -14.73
N PRO A 408 -18.09 15.89 -13.69
CA PRO A 408 -16.78 15.48 -13.21
C PRO A 408 -15.83 15.05 -14.35
N GLY A 409 -14.55 15.37 -14.19
CA GLY A 409 -13.53 15.11 -15.20
C GLY A 409 -13.71 15.94 -16.48
N CYS A 410 -14.52 17.01 -16.46
CA CYS A 410 -14.74 17.87 -17.62
C CYS A 410 -15.25 17.08 -18.83
N LEU A 411 -16.13 16.12 -18.55
CA LEU A 411 -16.58 15.07 -19.47
C LEU A 411 -16.87 15.57 -20.89
N LYS A 412 -16.21 14.94 -21.86
CA LYS A 412 -16.51 15.04 -23.29
C LYS A 412 -16.79 13.64 -23.84
N ILE A 413 -17.68 13.55 -24.83
CA ILE A 413 -18.00 12.31 -25.53
C ILE A 413 -17.65 12.50 -27.00
N ILE A 414 -16.75 11.65 -27.51
CA ILE A 414 -16.35 11.66 -28.92
C ILE A 414 -16.87 10.40 -29.58
N GLN A 415 -17.79 10.55 -30.53
CA GLN A 415 -18.36 9.42 -31.27
C GLN A 415 -17.33 8.79 -32.21
N ASN A 416 -17.35 7.46 -32.32
CA ASN A 416 -16.54 6.74 -33.30
C ASN A 416 -17.11 6.93 -34.72
N LYS A 417 -16.29 6.73 -35.75
CA LYS A 417 -16.71 6.75 -37.16
C LYS A 417 -17.78 5.70 -37.47
N ASP A 418 -17.77 4.56 -36.78
CA ASP A 418 -18.73 3.46 -36.99
C ASP A 418 -20.11 3.77 -36.38
N THR A 419 -20.16 4.62 -35.37
CA THR A 419 -21.38 5.09 -34.70
C THR A 419 -21.33 6.61 -34.54
N PRO A 420 -21.45 7.38 -35.64
CA PRO A 420 -21.23 8.83 -35.61
C PRO A 420 -22.33 9.62 -34.87
N ILE A 421 -23.46 8.97 -34.56
CA ILE A 421 -24.58 9.53 -33.81
C ILE A 421 -24.76 8.67 -32.56
N SER A 422 -24.75 9.30 -31.39
CA SER A 422 -24.93 8.60 -30.11
C SER A 422 -26.29 7.91 -30.03
N LYS A 423 -26.31 6.69 -29.48
CA LYS A 423 -27.53 5.90 -29.27
C LYS A 423 -28.08 5.99 -27.85
N GLY A 424 -27.59 6.94 -27.05
CA GLY A 424 -27.99 7.13 -25.65
C GLY A 424 -27.48 8.43 -25.05
N THR A 425 -27.60 8.54 -23.73
CA THR A 425 -27.07 9.64 -22.92
C THR A 425 -26.29 9.09 -21.74
N LEU A 426 -25.27 9.84 -21.30
CA LEU A 426 -24.34 9.40 -20.27
C LEU A 426 -24.23 10.43 -19.14
N ILE A 427 -24.21 9.94 -17.91
CA ILE A 427 -23.89 10.71 -16.70
C ILE A 427 -22.68 10.04 -16.02
N LEU A 428 -21.71 10.86 -15.62
CA LEU A 428 -20.53 10.49 -14.85
C LEU A 428 -20.58 11.15 -13.48
N ASP A 429 -20.38 10.37 -12.42
CA ASP A 429 -20.22 10.89 -11.06
C ASP A 429 -18.75 11.11 -10.68
N GLN A 430 -18.51 11.76 -9.53
CA GLN A 430 -17.16 12.06 -9.05
C GLN A 430 -16.39 10.81 -8.64
N SER A 431 -17.10 9.72 -8.32
CA SER A 431 -16.52 8.42 -7.99
C SER A 431 -16.20 7.60 -9.25
N GLY A 432 -16.34 8.17 -10.45
CA GLY A 432 -16.02 7.49 -11.70
C GLY A 432 -17.06 6.46 -12.13
N ASN A 433 -18.26 6.43 -11.55
CA ASN A 433 -19.35 5.58 -12.02
C ASN A 433 -20.07 6.26 -13.18
N VAL A 434 -20.34 5.47 -14.20
CA VAL A 434 -21.02 5.87 -15.41
C VAL A 434 -22.40 5.23 -15.46
N THR A 435 -23.42 6.05 -15.73
CA THR A 435 -24.76 5.59 -16.07
C THR A 435 -25.08 5.99 -17.51
N TYR A 436 -25.25 4.98 -18.39
CA TYR A 436 -25.63 5.18 -19.78
C TYR A 436 -27.08 4.73 -20.01
N THR A 437 -27.92 5.66 -20.47
CA THR A 437 -29.34 5.44 -20.76
C THR A 437 -29.55 5.41 -22.28
N PRO A 438 -29.93 4.26 -22.87
CA PRO A 438 -30.22 4.15 -24.29
C PRO A 438 -31.40 5.05 -24.74
N ASN A 439 -31.29 5.64 -25.93
CA ASN A 439 -32.36 6.41 -26.59
C ASN A 439 -33.29 5.47 -27.36
N GLY A 440 -34.00 4.60 -26.62
CA GLY A 440 -34.86 3.57 -27.17
C GLY A 440 -34.17 2.22 -27.33
N ASN A 441 -34.82 1.32 -28.07
CA ASN A 441 -34.32 -0.04 -28.32
C ASN A 441 -33.66 -0.11 -29.70
N TRP A 442 -32.36 -0.34 -29.72
CA TRP A 442 -31.55 -0.55 -30.93
C TRP A 442 -30.78 -1.86 -30.82
N HIS A 443 -30.45 -2.47 -31.95
CA HIS A 443 -29.62 -3.67 -31.98
C HIS A 443 -28.21 -3.34 -32.44
N GLY A 444 -27.20 -3.93 -31.80
CA GLY A 444 -25.79 -3.78 -32.17
C GLY A 444 -25.00 -3.09 -31.08
N ALA A 445 -23.99 -2.27 -31.45
CA ALA A 445 -23.14 -1.54 -30.52
C ALA A 445 -23.26 -0.01 -30.68
N ASP A 446 -23.05 0.74 -29.60
CA ASP A 446 -22.70 2.17 -29.57
C ASP A 446 -21.23 2.29 -29.15
N ILE A 447 -20.40 2.89 -30.00
CA ILE A 447 -18.93 2.94 -29.83
C ILE A 447 -18.50 4.40 -29.76
N PHE A 448 -17.90 4.80 -28.65
CA PHE A 448 -17.46 6.17 -28.43
C PHE A 448 -16.26 6.23 -27.49
N SER A 449 -15.66 7.40 -27.35
CA SER A 449 -14.65 7.68 -26.34
C SER A 449 -15.22 8.58 -25.26
N ILE A 450 -15.04 8.16 -24.01
CA ILE A 450 -15.20 9.02 -22.83
C ILE A 450 -13.89 9.77 -22.65
N GLN A 451 -13.93 11.09 -22.79
CA GLN A 451 -12.79 11.95 -22.54
C GLN A 451 -12.94 12.67 -21.21
N VAL A 452 -11.93 12.53 -20.34
CA VAL A 452 -11.90 13.17 -19.02
C VAL A 452 -10.55 13.80 -18.70
N VAL A 453 -10.57 14.81 -17.85
CA VAL A 453 -9.40 15.44 -17.21
C VAL A 453 -9.26 14.89 -15.80
N THR A 454 -8.04 14.55 -15.42
CA THR A 454 -7.73 13.99 -14.10
C THR A 454 -6.90 14.95 -13.26
N SER A 455 -6.70 14.58 -12.00
CA SER A 455 -5.85 15.31 -11.05
C SER A 455 -4.41 15.48 -11.54
N VAL A 456 -3.97 14.67 -12.50
CA VAL A 456 -2.65 14.78 -13.13
C VAL A 456 -2.73 15.50 -14.46
N THR A 457 -3.58 15.03 -15.37
CA THR A 457 -3.55 15.51 -16.76
C THR A 457 -3.90 16.99 -16.87
N ARG A 458 -4.58 17.57 -15.87
CA ARG A 458 -4.81 19.02 -15.76
C ARG A 458 -3.52 19.86 -15.79
N PHE A 459 -2.37 19.29 -15.43
CA PHE A 459 -1.08 19.99 -15.47
C PHE A 459 -0.44 20.01 -16.86
N ASN A 460 -0.99 19.28 -17.83
CA ASN A 460 -0.44 19.26 -19.18
C ASN A 460 -0.72 20.59 -19.89
N GLU A 461 0.28 21.06 -20.65
CA GLU A 461 0.12 22.23 -21.51
C GLU A 461 -0.70 21.88 -22.75
N GLY A 462 -1.69 22.72 -23.07
CA GLY A 462 -2.58 22.54 -24.20
C GLY A 462 -3.84 21.72 -23.86
N VAL A 463 -5.00 22.25 -24.24
CA VAL A 463 -6.32 21.71 -23.88
C VAL A 463 -6.47 20.23 -24.26
N ASP A 464 -6.03 19.84 -25.45
CA ASP A 464 -6.20 18.46 -25.92
C ASP A 464 -5.33 17.46 -25.16
N PHE A 465 -4.18 17.89 -24.65
CA PHE A 465 -3.28 17.04 -23.86
C PHE A 465 -3.74 16.87 -22.41
N GLN A 466 -4.71 17.66 -21.94
CA GLN A 466 -5.31 17.52 -20.62
C GLN A 466 -6.36 16.41 -20.56
N TYR A 467 -6.84 15.93 -21.70
CA TYR A 467 -7.83 14.87 -21.76
C TYR A 467 -7.18 13.49 -21.95
N ILE A 468 -7.56 12.54 -21.10
CA ILE A 468 -7.40 11.12 -21.40
C ILE A 468 -8.60 10.64 -22.20
N SER A 469 -8.41 9.64 -23.06
CA SER A 469 -9.44 9.10 -23.95
C SER A 469 -9.68 7.62 -23.66
N ILE A 470 -10.87 7.28 -23.15
CA ILE A 470 -11.23 5.93 -22.72
C ILE A 470 -12.21 5.34 -23.75
N SER A 471 -11.75 4.33 -24.49
CA SER A 471 -12.59 3.62 -25.45
C SER A 471 -13.76 2.94 -24.74
N THR A 472 -14.98 3.17 -25.22
CA THR A 472 -16.22 2.71 -24.60
C THR A 472 -17.12 2.04 -25.62
N THR A 473 -17.62 0.84 -25.28
CA THR A 473 -18.55 0.08 -26.12
C THR A 473 -19.77 -0.35 -25.30
N ILE A 474 -20.96 0.06 -25.73
CA ILE A 474 -22.23 -0.45 -25.19
C ILE A 474 -22.88 -1.34 -26.24
N SER A 475 -23.14 -2.60 -25.92
CA SER A 475 -23.88 -3.50 -26.82
C SER A 475 -25.31 -3.65 -26.35
N GLN A 476 -26.29 -3.50 -27.24
CA GLN A 476 -27.69 -3.72 -26.91
C GLN A 476 -28.30 -4.83 -27.77
N ALA A 477 -28.93 -5.79 -27.09
CA ALA A 477 -29.62 -6.91 -27.71
C ALA A 477 -31.11 -6.97 -27.32
N PRO A 478 -31.97 -7.52 -28.20
CA PRO A 478 -33.35 -7.85 -27.83
C PRO A 478 -33.40 -8.73 -26.58
N LEU A 479 -34.54 -8.66 -25.89
CA LEU A 479 -34.91 -9.68 -24.90
C LEU A 479 -35.05 -11.02 -25.66
N SER A 480 -34.19 -11.98 -25.36
CA SER A 480 -34.39 -13.32 -25.88
C SER A 480 -35.61 -13.92 -25.19
N GLY A 481 -36.62 -14.34 -25.96
CA GLY A 481 -37.71 -15.20 -25.45
C GLY A 481 -37.24 -16.61 -25.04
N ILE A 482 -35.93 -16.83 -25.03
CA ILE A 482 -35.27 -17.99 -24.47
C ILE A 482 -34.89 -17.57 -23.05
N GLU A 483 -35.63 -18.07 -22.06
CA GLU A 483 -35.13 -18.10 -20.68
C GLU A 483 -33.71 -18.65 -20.73
N ASP A 484 -32.77 -17.96 -20.09
CA ASP A 484 -31.47 -18.53 -19.77
C ASP A 484 -31.75 -19.64 -18.76
N LYS A 485 -32.23 -20.79 -19.26
CA LYS A 485 -32.11 -22.04 -18.54
C LYS A 485 -30.62 -22.19 -18.44
N SER A 486 -30.08 -21.78 -17.29
CA SER A 486 -28.78 -22.25 -16.83
C SER A 486 -28.74 -23.72 -17.21
N VAL A 487 -27.94 -24.07 -18.20
CA VAL A 487 -27.62 -25.46 -18.40
C VAL A 487 -26.95 -25.79 -17.08
N SER A 488 -27.65 -26.56 -16.25
CA SER A 488 -27.04 -27.15 -15.07
C SER A 488 -25.87 -27.94 -15.63
N THR A 489 -24.69 -27.35 -15.61
CA THR A 489 -23.42 -28.04 -15.74
C THR A 489 -23.17 -28.80 -14.44
N GLY A 490 -24.15 -29.63 -14.07
CA GLY A 490 -23.87 -30.87 -13.38
C GLY A 490 -23.10 -31.74 -14.37
N GLY A 491 -21.77 -31.69 -14.28
CA GLY A 491 -20.88 -32.65 -14.91
C GLY A 491 -20.58 -32.44 -16.40
N GLY A 492 -19.94 -31.33 -16.76
CA GLY A 492 -19.32 -31.15 -18.09
C GLY A 492 -17.99 -31.90 -18.23
N GLY A 493 -18.05 -33.23 -18.34
CA GLY A 493 -16.97 -34.01 -18.95
C GLY A 493 -17.00 -33.83 -20.46
N SER A 494 -15.84 -33.50 -21.04
CA SER A 494 -15.61 -33.26 -22.47
C SER A 494 -16.33 -34.25 -23.41
N ILE A 495 -17.37 -33.78 -24.10
CA ILE A 495 -17.83 -34.38 -25.37
C ILE A 495 -17.21 -33.55 -26.50
N GLY A 496 -15.89 -33.62 -26.60
CA GLY A 496 -15.12 -32.91 -27.64
C GLY A 496 -13.94 -33.70 -28.22
N GLY A 497 -13.70 -34.93 -27.75
CA GLY A 497 -12.56 -35.76 -28.21
C GLY A 497 -12.93 -36.96 -29.08
N GLY A 498 -14.09 -37.58 -28.86
CA GLY A 498 -14.47 -38.84 -29.54
C GLY A 498 -14.92 -38.67 -31.00
N PHE A 499 -15.55 -37.54 -31.33
CA PHE A 499 -16.12 -37.30 -32.66
C PHE A 499 -15.05 -36.89 -33.69
N LEU A 500 -13.93 -36.31 -33.23
CA LEU A 500 -12.79 -35.98 -34.09
C LEU A 500 -11.97 -37.23 -34.46
N LEU A 501 -11.84 -38.20 -33.54
CA LEU A 501 -11.13 -39.45 -33.82
C LEU A 501 -11.89 -40.35 -34.81
N SER A 502 -13.23 -40.37 -34.81
CA SER A 502 -14.01 -41.11 -35.82
C SER A 502 -13.89 -40.52 -37.23
N LEU A 503 -13.64 -39.21 -37.35
CA LEU A 503 -13.42 -38.55 -38.64
C LEU A 503 -12.05 -38.91 -39.25
N PHE A 504 -11.01 -39.06 -38.41
CA PHE A 504 -9.68 -39.49 -38.88
C PHE A 504 -9.61 -40.98 -39.22
N SER A 505 -10.37 -41.85 -38.54
CA SER A 505 -10.46 -43.29 -38.88
C SER A 505 -11.09 -43.53 -40.26
N LEU A 506 -12.04 -42.70 -40.70
CA LEU A 506 -12.68 -42.80 -42.02
C LEU A 506 -11.81 -42.26 -43.17
N ILE A 507 -10.87 -41.35 -42.89
CA ILE A 507 -9.90 -40.85 -43.88
C ILE A 507 -8.77 -41.87 -44.11
N ALA A 508 -8.35 -42.60 -43.06
CA ALA A 508 -7.35 -43.68 -43.18
C ALA A 508 -7.86 -44.88 -44.00
N LEU A 509 -9.15 -45.23 -43.89
CA LEU A 509 -9.76 -46.33 -44.64
C LEU A 509 -9.98 -46.03 -46.13
N ARG A 510 -9.92 -44.76 -46.57
CA ARG A 510 -10.01 -44.39 -48.00
C ARG A 510 -8.65 -44.41 -48.72
N ARG A 511 -7.52 -44.53 -47.99
CA ARG A 511 -6.16 -44.65 -48.58
C ARG A 511 -5.61 -46.08 -48.61
N LEU A 512 -6.39 -47.09 -48.20
CA LEU A 512 -6.04 -48.52 -48.31
C LEU A 512 -6.82 -49.27 -49.40
N LYS A 513 -7.58 -48.55 -50.23
CA LYS A 513 -8.15 -49.04 -51.50
C LYS A 513 -7.97 -47.99 -52.60
N SER A 514 -6.73 -47.83 -53.06
CA SER A 514 -6.36 -47.40 -54.42
C SER A 514 -4.94 -47.84 -54.71
#